data_AF-A0A2E5SFE0-F1
#
_entry.id   AF-A0A2E5SFE0-F1
#
_cell.length_a   1.000
_cell.length_b   1.000
_cell.length_c   1.000
_cell.angle_alpha   90.00
_cell.angle_beta   90.00
_cell.angle_gamma   90.00
#
_symmetry.space_group_name_H-M   'P 1'
#
loop_
_entity.id
_entity.type
_entity.pdbx_description
1 polymer ?
#
loop_
_entity_poly.entity_id
_entity_poly.type
_entity_poly.pdbx_seq_one_letter_code
_entity_poly.pdbx_strand_id
1 'polypeptide(L)'
;MKNITRNNKNNQIDEKKYIKILCNEKSDIVLKTEFGTGRYKFVEFKELQGNVMLEFKLLKDSKYNDTKNIYEHIGGSCFLSIEQYLCCYSYCANA
;
A
#
# COMPACT_ATOMS: atom_id res chain seq x y z
N MET A 1 -24.74 -22.79 -30.18
CA MET A 1 -23.50 -22.54 -29.41
C MET A 1 -23.84 -21.61 -28.26
N LYS A 2 -23.61 -22.03 -27.01
CA LYS A 2 -23.90 -21.23 -25.81
C LYS A 2 -22.73 -20.27 -25.57
N ASN A 3 -22.99 -18.96 -25.59
CA ASN A 3 -22.00 -17.95 -25.24
C ASN A 3 -21.79 -17.96 -23.73
N ILE A 4 -20.59 -18.37 -23.31
CA ILE A 4 -20.16 -18.31 -21.91
C ILE A 4 -19.63 -16.89 -21.67
N THR A 5 -20.49 -15.98 -21.25
CA THR A 5 -20.06 -14.71 -20.67
C THR A 5 -19.49 -15.02 -19.27
N ARG A 6 -18.15 -15.11 -19.17
CA ARG A 6 -17.45 -15.35 -17.91
C ARG A 6 -17.70 -14.19 -16.92
N ASN A 7 -18.15 -14.56 -15.72
CA ASN A 7 -18.35 -13.71 -14.56
C ASN A 7 -17.04 -13.09 -14.05
N ASN A 8 -16.57 -11.97 -14.61
CA ASN A 8 -15.37 -11.27 -14.12
C ASN A 8 -15.60 -10.41 -12.86
N LYS A 9 -16.86 -10.13 -12.48
CA LYS A 9 -17.17 -9.25 -11.34
C LYS A 9 -16.97 -9.90 -9.97
N ASN A 10 -17.16 -11.21 -9.86
CA ASN A 10 -17.07 -11.89 -8.55
C ASN A 10 -15.62 -12.01 -8.07
N ASN A 11 -14.68 -12.29 -8.96
CA ASN A 11 -13.27 -12.45 -8.60
C ASN A 11 -12.62 -11.14 -8.07
N GLN A 12 -12.97 -9.98 -8.63
CA GLN A 12 -12.44 -8.68 -8.17
C GLN A 12 -12.91 -8.30 -6.75
N ILE A 13 -14.10 -8.74 -6.34
CA ILE A 13 -14.64 -8.49 -5.00
C ILE A 13 -13.83 -9.28 -3.96
N ASP A 14 -13.46 -10.52 -4.30
CA ASP A 14 -12.69 -11.39 -3.44
C ASP A 14 -11.24 -10.91 -3.28
N GLU A 15 -10.58 -10.49 -4.36
CA GLU A 15 -9.20 -9.98 -4.32
C GLU A 15 -9.06 -8.75 -3.41
N LYS A 16 -9.94 -7.75 -3.54
CA LYS A 16 -9.91 -6.55 -2.67
C LYS A 16 -10.10 -6.90 -1.20
N LYS A 17 -10.92 -7.91 -0.90
CA LYS A 17 -11.14 -8.40 0.45
C LYS A 17 -9.85 -9.00 1.04
N TYR A 18 -9.14 -9.83 0.27
CA TYR A 18 -7.87 -10.42 0.74
C TYR A 18 -6.78 -9.37 0.94
N ILE A 19 -6.64 -8.41 0.01
CA ILE A 19 -5.67 -7.30 0.19
C ILE A 19 -6.01 -6.50 1.44
N LYS A 20 -7.29 -6.21 1.69
CA LYS A 20 -7.71 -5.50 2.91
C LYS A 20 -7.35 -6.27 4.19
N ILE A 21 -7.52 -7.59 4.20
CA ILE A 21 -7.10 -8.42 5.34
C ILE A 21 -5.59 -8.33 5.54
N LEU A 22 -4.80 -8.48 4.48
CA LEU A 22 -3.34 -8.37 4.55
C LEU A 22 -2.88 -7.01 5.07
N CYS A 23 -3.44 -5.91 4.57
CA CYS A 23 -3.11 -4.56 5.04
C CYS A 23 -3.52 -4.32 6.50
N ASN A 24 -4.52 -5.03 7.01
CA ASN A 24 -4.90 -4.94 8.43
C ASN A 24 -3.97 -5.78 9.33
N GLU A 25 -3.53 -6.94 8.86
CA GLU A 25 -2.60 -7.81 9.60
C GLU A 25 -1.17 -7.25 9.63
N LYS A 26 -0.74 -6.63 8.52
CA LYS A 26 0.57 -6.01 8.35
C LYS A 26 0.37 -4.56 7.92
N SER A 27 -0.15 -3.75 8.85
CA SER A 27 -0.46 -2.34 8.59
C SER A 27 0.76 -1.48 8.33
N ASP A 28 1.93 -1.92 8.76
CA ASP A 28 3.12 -1.09 8.76
C ASP A 28 4.08 -1.52 7.67
N ILE A 29 4.58 -0.56 6.91
CA ILE A 29 5.59 -0.75 5.88
C ILE A 29 6.76 0.21 6.13
N VAL A 30 7.94 -0.17 5.67
CA VAL A 30 9.12 0.67 5.68
C VAL A 30 9.52 0.94 4.24
N LEU A 31 9.58 2.21 3.87
CA LEU A 31 9.92 2.62 2.51
C LEU A 31 11.21 3.44 2.53
N LYS A 32 12.10 3.09 1.60
CA LYS A 32 13.26 3.92 1.27
C LYS A 32 12.86 4.88 0.15
N THR A 33 12.92 6.16 0.44
CA THR A 33 12.67 7.25 -0.50
C THR A 33 13.99 7.93 -0.86
N GLU A 34 13.97 8.86 -1.82
CA GLU A 34 15.15 9.69 -2.10
C GLU A 34 15.53 10.62 -0.93
N PHE A 35 14.59 10.89 -0.02
CA PHE A 35 14.78 11.74 1.17
C PHE A 35 15.09 10.96 2.46
N GLY A 36 15.29 9.64 2.35
CA GLY A 36 15.63 8.76 3.46
C GLY A 36 14.61 7.65 3.69
N THR A 37 14.73 6.96 4.82
CA THR A 37 13.90 5.80 5.15
C THR A 37 12.82 6.16 6.17
N GLY A 38 11.56 5.87 5.85
CA GLY A 38 10.40 6.17 6.70
C GLY A 38 9.56 4.92 6.98
N ARG A 39 8.92 4.90 8.16
CA ARG A 39 7.89 3.92 8.50
C ARG A 39 6.52 4.52 8.25
N TYR A 40 5.65 3.77 7.60
CA TYR A 40 4.32 4.21 7.24
C TYR A 40 3.27 3.20 7.71
N LYS A 41 2.07 3.69 8.01
CA LYS A 41 0.93 2.87 8.42
C LYS A 41 -0.22 2.98 7.44
N PHE A 42 -0.79 1.85 7.07
CA PHE A 42 -1.97 1.75 6.24
C PHE A 42 -3.14 2.53 6.87
N VAL A 43 -3.84 3.29 6.04
CA VAL A 43 -5.00 4.10 6.43
C VAL A 43 -6.25 3.50 5.81
N GLU A 44 -6.36 3.56 4.48
CA GLU A 44 -7.54 3.14 3.75
C GLU A 44 -7.22 2.90 2.27
N PHE A 45 -8.19 2.35 1.55
CA PHE A 45 -8.17 2.34 0.09
C PHE A 45 -8.78 3.65 -0.42
N LYS A 46 -8.12 4.30 -1.37
CA LYS A 46 -8.63 5.47 -2.07
C LYS A 46 -8.73 5.25 -3.56
N GLU A 47 -9.73 5.86 -4.18
CA GLU A 47 -9.82 5.94 -5.62
C GLU A 47 -9.12 7.22 -6.10
N LEU A 48 -8.04 7.05 -6.87
CA LEU A 48 -7.25 8.14 -7.44
C LEU A 48 -7.17 7.93 -8.96
N GLN A 49 -7.67 8.89 -9.73
CA GLN A 49 -7.66 8.85 -11.20
C GLN A 49 -8.26 7.54 -11.77
N GLY A 50 -9.32 7.01 -11.15
CA GLY A 50 -9.98 5.77 -11.55
C GLY A 50 -9.27 4.48 -11.11
N ASN A 51 -8.18 4.58 -10.35
CA ASN A 51 -7.44 3.43 -9.83
C ASN A 51 -7.59 3.33 -8.30
N VAL A 52 -7.71 2.10 -7.80
CA VAL A 52 -7.70 1.84 -6.36
C VAL A 52 -6.25 1.84 -5.87
N MET A 53 -5.96 2.76 -4.96
CA MET A 53 -4.67 2.95 -4.32
C MET A 53 -4.78 2.70 -2.81
N LEU A 54 -3.70 2.26 -2.20
CA LEU A 54 -3.59 2.10 -0.75
C LEU A 54 -2.92 3.35 -0.19
N GLU A 55 -3.63 4.06 0.68
CA GLU A 55 -3.05 5.19 1.40
C GLU A 55 -2.28 4.71 2.63
N PHE A 56 -1.06 5.24 2.77
CA PHE A 56 -0.22 5.03 3.93
C PHE A 56 0.21 6.38 4.51
N LYS A 57 0.16 6.51 5.83
CA LYS A 57 0.57 7.71 6.56
C LYS A 57 1.94 7.51 7.20
N LEU A 58 2.85 8.46 6.98
CA LEU A 58 4.17 8.51 7.60
C LEU A 58 4.02 8.62 9.12
N LEU A 59 4.70 7.72 9.84
CA LEU A 59 4.73 7.70 11.28
C LEU A 59 5.92 8.49 11.82
N LYS A 60 5.69 9.22 12.92
CA LYS A 60 6.79 9.67 13.77
C LYS A 60 7.32 8.46 14.52
N ASP A 61 8.45 7.93 14.07
CA ASP A 61 9.13 6.80 14.68
C ASP A 61 10.57 7.21 15.00
N SER A 62 10.95 7.13 16.28
CA SER A 62 12.28 7.51 16.75
C SER A 62 13.39 6.61 16.22
N LYS A 63 13.06 5.46 15.62
CA LYS A 63 14.02 4.59 14.92
C LYS A 63 14.35 5.10 13.51
N TYR A 64 13.51 5.97 12.94
CA TYR A 64 13.64 6.47 11.58
C TYR A 64 13.86 7.99 11.59
N ASN A 65 15.13 8.38 11.65
CA ASN A 65 15.55 9.78 11.81
C ASN A 65 15.21 10.66 10.60
N ASP A 66 14.96 10.06 9.43
CA ASP A 66 14.66 10.78 8.18
C ASP A 66 13.20 11.26 8.09
N THR A 67 12.34 10.89 9.05
CA THR A 67 10.90 11.21 9.04
C THR A 67 10.64 12.69 8.78
N LYS A 68 11.39 13.59 9.42
CA LYS A 68 11.24 15.04 9.23
C LYS A 68 11.59 15.46 7.80
N ASN A 69 12.72 14.97 7.28
CA ASN A 69 13.19 15.30 5.94
C ASN A 69 12.20 14.83 4.87
N ILE A 70 11.69 13.60 5.02
CA ILE A 70 10.66 13.03 4.15
C ILE A 70 9.40 13.91 4.17
N TYR A 71 8.90 14.26 5.35
CA TYR A 71 7.69 15.06 5.49
C TYR A 71 7.80 16.44 4.81
N GLU A 72 8.96 17.09 4.96
CA GLU A 72 9.21 18.42 4.38
C GLU A 72 9.27 18.41 2.85
N HIS A 73 9.68 17.29 2.23
CA HIS A 73 9.85 17.21 0.78
C HIS A 73 8.65 16.57 0.06
N ILE A 74 8.09 15.49 0.59
CA ILE A 74 7.02 14.71 -0.08
C ILE A 74 5.76 14.52 0.77
N GLY A 75 5.72 15.12 1.97
CA GLY A 75 4.54 15.14 2.81
C GLY A 75 4.37 13.90 3.71
N GLY A 76 3.20 13.82 4.34
CA GLY A 76 2.89 12.82 5.38
C GLY A 76 2.12 11.60 4.91
N SER A 77 1.76 11.51 3.63
CA SER A 77 1.06 10.36 3.06
C SER A 77 1.71 9.93 1.75
N CYS A 78 1.69 8.63 1.47
CA CYS A 78 2.02 8.08 0.16
C CYS A 78 0.93 7.12 -0.30
N PHE A 79 0.86 6.89 -1.61
CA PHE A 79 -0.13 6.03 -2.24
C PHE A 79 0.57 4.95 -3.03
N LEU A 80 0.23 3.69 -2.76
CA LEU A 80 0.76 2.53 -3.48
C LEU A 80 -0.35 1.85 -4.27
N SER A 81 -0.05 1.39 -5.47
CA SER A 81 -0.90 0.41 -6.13
C SER A 81 -0.86 -0.91 -5.36
N ILE A 82 -1.85 -1.79 -5.58
CA ILE A 82 -1.85 -3.14 -5.00
C ILE A 82 -0.55 -3.88 -5.37
N GLU A 83 -0.09 -3.76 -6.62
CA GLU A 83 1.13 -4.39 -7.12
C GLU A 83 2.38 -3.88 -6.39
N GLN A 84 2.51 -2.57 -6.21
CA GLN A 84 3.62 -1.96 -5.46
C GLN A 84 3.64 -2.44 -4.01
N TYR A 85 2.47 -2.47 -3.36
CA TYR A 85 2.35 -2.98 -1.99
C TYR A 85 2.79 -4.46 -1.88
N LEU A 86 2.32 -5.32 -2.79
CA LEU A 86 2.68 -6.75 -2.80
C LEU A 86 4.18 -6.96 -3.07
N CYS A 87 4.79 -6.12 -3.90
CA CYS A 87 6.23 -6.14 -4.13
C CYS A 87 7.01 -5.82 -2.84
N CYS A 88 6.64 -4.75 -2.13
CA CYS A 88 7.23 -4.41 -0.83
C CYS A 88 7.03 -5.54 0.20
N TYR A 89 5.83 -6.12 0.26
CA TYR A 89 5.50 -7.21 1.18
C TYR A 89 6.36 -8.46 0.94
N SER A 90 6.52 -8.84 -0.32
CA SER A 90 7.30 -10.02 -0.71
C SER A 90 8.79 -9.85 -0.40
N TYR A 91 9.32 -8.63 -0.53
CA TYR A 91 10.69 -8.32 -0.15
C TYR A 91 10.90 -8.44 1.37
N CYS A 92 9.95 -7.94 2.18
CA CYS A 92 9.99 -8.09 3.63
C CYS A 92 9.82 -9.54 4.12
N ALA A 93 9.19 -10.42 3.34
CA ALA A 93 9.02 -11.83 3.67
C ALA A 93 10.28 -12.68 3.40
N ASN A 94 11.21 -12.17 2.59
CA ASN A 94 12.45 -12.86 2.19
C ASN A 94 13.71 -12.29 2.85
N ALA A 95 13.55 -11.45 3.89
CA ALA A 95 14.65 -10.79 4.61
C ALA A 95 15.00 -11.51 5.92
#